data_AF-A0A2M6VTM5-F1
#
_entry.id   AF-A0A2M6VTM5-F1
#
_cell.length_a   1.000
_cell.length_b   1.000
_cell.length_c   1.000
_cell.angle_alpha   90.00
_cell.angle_beta   90.00
_cell.angle_gamma   90.00
#
_symmetry.space_group_name_H-M   'P 1'
#
loop_
_entity.id
_entity.type
_entity.pdbx_description
1 polymer ?
#
loop_
_entity_poly.entity_id
_entity_poly.type
_entity_poly.pdbx_seq_one_letter_code
_entity_poly.pdbx_strand_id
1 'polypeptide(L)' 'MLAKRMMWISWPAFLVAGLLEILVFGLVDPQDLQWFGHPLALSRQGVYTLSFFAFWALAMLSSGLTTLLSMSPVEVNR' A
#
# COMPACT_ATOMS: atom_id res chain seq x y z
N MET A 1 -10.44 18.13 -10.29
CA MET A 1 -11.08 16.80 -10.16
C MET A 1 -10.07 15.72 -9.80
N LEU A 2 -9.00 15.52 -10.59
CA LEU A 2 -7.99 14.48 -10.36
C LEU A 2 -7.37 14.52 -8.95
N ALA A 3 -6.88 15.68 -8.50
CA ALA A 3 -6.26 15.83 -7.17
C ALA A 3 -7.20 15.43 -6.01
N LYS A 4 -8.50 15.77 -6.10
CA LYS A 4 -9.51 15.37 -5.11
C LYS A 4 -9.73 13.86 -5.12
N ARG A 5 -9.77 13.25 -6.31
CA ARG A 5 -9.88 11.79 -6.48
C ARG A 5 -8.65 11.06 -5.93
N MET A 6 -7.46 11.59 -6.18
CA MET A 6 -6.22 11.05 -5.61
C MET A 6 -6.25 11.12 -4.08
N MET A 7 -6.68 12.24 -3.49
CA MET A 7 -6.79 12.35 -2.03
C MET A 7 -7.78 11.31 -1.45
N TRP A 8 -8.91 11.09 -2.13
CA TRP A 8 -9.90 10.09 -1.72
C TRP A 8 -9.41 8.64 -1.82
N ILE A 9 -8.35 8.38 -2.61
CA ILE A 9 -7.71 7.07 -2.72
C ILE A 9 -6.56 6.97 -1.71
N SER A 10 -5.65 7.94 -1.73
CA SER A 10 -4.40 7.92 -0.96
C SER A 10 -4.65 7.95 0.55
N TRP A 11 -5.63 8.70 1.04
CA TRP A 11 -5.88 8.84 2.47
C TRP A 11 -6.44 7.57 3.13
N PRO A 12 -7.51 6.93 2.61
CA PRO A 12 -7.96 5.64 3.13
C PRO A 12 -6.90 4.55 2.95
N ALA A 13 -6.19 4.53 1.82
CA ALA A 13 -5.11 3.57 1.58
C ALA A 13 -4.00 3.69 2.62
N PHE A 14 -3.66 4.91 3.07
CA PHE A 14 -2.65 5.15 4.11
C PHE A 14 -3.07 4.53 5.44
N LEU A 15 -4.33 4.70 5.84
CA LEU A 15 -4.87 4.10 7.07
C LEU A 15 -4.86 2.57 7.01
N VAL A 16 -5.24 1.99 5.87
CA VAL A 16 -5.20 0.54 5.65
C VAL A 16 -3.77 0.02 5.68
N ALA A 17 -2.81 0.75 5.10
CA ALA A 17 -1.40 0.37 5.14
C ALA A 17 -0.85 0.35 6.57
N GLY A 18 -1.18 1.35 7.40
CA GLY A 18 -0.81 1.36 8.81
C GLY A 18 -1.46 0.22 9.59
N LEU A 19 -2.73 -0.09 9.33
CA LEU A 19 -3.38 -1.25 9.94
C LEU A 19 -2.70 -2.58 9.54
N LEU A 20 -2.36 -2.74 8.26
CA LEU A 20 -1.64 -3.93 7.78
C LEU A 20 -0.25 -4.03 8.40
N GLU A 21 0.47 -2.92 8.57
CA GLU A 21 1.75 -2.91 9.26
C GLU A 21 1.62 -3.46 10.68
N ILE A 22 0.66 -2.95 11.45
CA ILE A 22 0.40 -3.41 12.84
C ILE A 22 0.02 -4.89 12.86
N LEU A 23 -0.85 -5.33 11.95
CA LEU A 23 -1.31 -6.72 11.93
C LEU A 23 -0.19 -7.69 11.50
N VAL A 24 0.56 -7.36 10.46
CA VAL A 24 1.62 -8.23 9.93
C VAL A 24 2.77 -8.31 10.92
N PHE A 25 3.29 -7.17 11.37
CA PHE A 25 4.46 -7.17 12.25
C PHE A 25 4.14 -7.34 13.73
N GLY A 26 2.87 -7.23 14.12
CA GLY A 26 2.41 -7.74 15.41
C GLY A 26 2.43 -9.27 15.49
N LEU A 27 2.40 -9.96 14.35
CA LEU A 27 2.41 -11.43 14.25
C LEU A 27 3.76 -11.99 13.78
N VAL A 28 4.55 -11.21 13.03
CA VAL A 28 5.81 -11.63 12.40
C VAL A 28 6.91 -10.66 12.83
N ASP A 29 8.02 -11.16 13.38
CA ASP A 29 9.16 -10.30 13.68
C ASP A 29 9.83 -9.85 12.36
N PRO A 30 10.00 -8.53 12.11
CA PRO A 30 10.68 -8.04 10.92
C PRO A 30 12.13 -8.56 10.77
N GLN A 31 12.80 -8.96 11.86
CA GLN A 31 14.15 -9.52 11.82
C GLN A 31 14.19 -10.99 11.41
N ASP A 32 13.06 -11.70 11.54
CA ASP A 32 12.96 -13.10 11.11
C ASP A 32 12.71 -13.22 9.61
N LEU A 33 12.50 -12.11 8.89
CA LEU A 33 12.41 -12.14 7.43
C LEU A 33 13.76 -12.53 6.81
N GLN A 34 13.71 -13.61 6.03
CA GLN A 34 14.82 -14.09 5.22
C GLN A 34 14.53 -13.85 3.74
N TRP A 35 15.52 -13.34 3.01
CA TRP A 35 15.47 -13.12 1.56
C TRP A 35 16.36 -14.15 0.87
N PHE A 36 15.75 -15.06 0.10
CA PHE A 36 16.45 -16.20 -0.53
C PHE A 36 17.32 -17.02 0.43
N GLY A 37 16.84 -17.24 1.67
CA GLY A 37 17.55 -18.02 2.68
C GLY A 37 18.64 -17.27 3.44
N HIS A 38 18.88 -15.99 3.13
CA HIS A 38 19.76 -15.12 3.91
C HIS A 38 18.97 -14.14 4.78
N PRO A 39 19.45 -13.80 5.99
CA PRO A 39 18.85 -12.73 6.78
C PRO A 39 18.84 -11.43 5.97
N LEU A 40 17.72 -10.71 6.00
CA LEU A 40 17.65 -9.38 5.40
C LEU A 40 18.63 -8.44 6.12
N ALA A 41 19.62 -7.91 5.40
CA ALA A 41 20.55 -6.90 5.91
C ALA A 41 19.91 -5.50 6.06
N LEU A 42 18.58 -5.46 6.21
CA LEU A 42 17.82 -4.25 6.48
C LEU A 42 17.64 -4.11 7.99
N SER A 43 17.77 -2.87 8.48
CA SER A 43 17.35 -2.57 9.85
C SER A 43 15.85 -2.81 10.01
N ARG A 44 15.39 -3.05 11.25
CA ARG A 44 13.95 -3.19 11.55
C ARG A 44 13.14 -2.02 10.95
N GLN A 45 13.65 -0.80 11.13
CA GLN A 45 13.03 0.42 10.58
C GLN A 45 12.97 0.41 9.05
N GLY A 46 14.00 -0.12 8.39
CA GLY A 46 14.03 -0.28 6.93
C GLY A 46 12.93 -1.23 6.45
N VAL A 47 12.73 -2.34 7.14
CA VAL A 47 11.65 -3.30 6.83
C VAL A 47 10.27 -2.64 7.01
N TYR A 48 10.01 -2.01 8.17
CA TYR A 48 8.75 -1.29 8.42
C TYR A 48 8.44 -0.26 7.34
N THR A 49 9.43 0.57 7.01
CA THR A 49 9.27 1.65 6.02
C THR A 49 8.93 1.07 4.64
N LEU A 50 9.69 0.08 4.17
CA LEU A 50 9.47 -0.51 2.84
C LEU A 50 8.12 -1.24 2.78
N SER A 51 7.77 -2.00 3.81
CA SER A 51 6.49 -2.71 3.88
C SER A 51 5.31 -1.74 3.93
N PHE A 52 5.40 -0.65 4.71
CA PHE A 52 4.38 0.39 4.74
C PHE A 52 4.13 0.98 3.34
N PHE A 53 5.20 1.39 2.64
CA PHE A 53 5.07 1.93 1.29
C PHE A 53 4.53 0.90 0.29
N ALA A 54 4.92 -0.38 0.42
CA ALA A 54 4.39 -1.46 -0.41
C ALA A 54 2.88 -1.66 -0.18
N PHE A 55 2.44 -1.78 1.07
CA PHE A 55 1.03 -1.92 1.42
C PHE A 55 0.22 -0.70 0.96
N TRP A 56 0.74 0.50 1.15
CA TRP A 56 0.10 1.73 0.72
C TRP A 56 -0.04 1.81 -0.80
N ALA A 57 1.02 1.50 -1.54
CA ALA A 57 1.01 1.49 -3.00
C ALA A 57 0.02 0.46 -3.55
N LEU A 58 -0.03 -0.75 -2.98
CA LEU A 58 -0.97 -1.81 -3.38
C LEU A 58 -2.43 -1.40 -3.10
N ALA A 59 -2.71 -0.82 -1.94
CA ALA A 59 -4.05 -0.32 -1.61
C ALA A 59 -4.49 0.83 -2.53
N MET A 60 -3.57 1.75 -2.85
CA MET A 60 -3.82 2.81 -3.82
C MET A 60 -4.07 2.25 -5.22
N LEU A 61 -3.28 1.26 -5.65
CA LEU A 61 -3.44 0.62 -6.96
C LEU A 61 -4.79 -0.09 -7.09
N SER A 62 -5.18 -0.88 -6.08
CA SER A 62 -6.49 -1.55 -6.02
C SER A 62 -7.65 -0.55 -6.12
N SER A 63 -7.59 0.52 -5.32
CA SER A 63 -8.62 1.56 -5.33
C SER A 63 -8.61 2.34 -6.65
N GLY A 64 -7.43 2.65 -7.18
CA GLY A 64 -7.25 3.31 -8.47
C GLY A 64 -7.87 2.51 -9.61
N LEU A 65 -7.62 1.21 -9.67
CA LEU A 65 -8.24 0.28 -10.63
C LEU A 65 -9.76 0.28 -10.48
N THR A 66 -10.28 0.19 -9.25
CA THR A 66 -11.73 0.30 -9.01
C THR A 66 -12.29 1.60 -9.57
N THR A 67 -11.62 2.75 -9.33
CA THR A 67 -12.09 4.04 -9.87
C THR A 67 -12.03 4.11 -11.39
N LEU A 68 -11.05 3.47 -12.02
CA LEU A 68 -10.93 3.42 -13.49
C LEU A 68 -12.05 2.57 -14.08
N LEU A 69 -12.33 1.40 -13.50
CA LEU A 69 -13.38 0.50 -13.93
C LEU A 69 -14.79 1.06 -13.68
N SER A 70 -14.95 1.96 -12.71
CA SER A 70 -16.21 2.64 -12.43
C SER A 70 -16.44 3.91 -13.25
N MET A 71 -15.53 4.30 -14.15
CA MET A 71 -15.69 5.51 -14.96
C MET A 71 -16.85 5.35 -15.95
N SER A 72 -17.67 6.39 -16.08
CA SER A 72 -18.78 6.39 -17.05
C SER A 72 -18.26 6.53 -18.49
N PRO A 73 -18.99 6.02 -19.51
CA PRO A 73 -18.59 6.17 -20.92
C PRO A 73 -18.36 7.63 -21.35
N VAL A 74 -19.08 8.57 -20.73
CA VAL A 74 -18.96 10.02 -20.98
C VAL A 74 -17.64 10.57 -20.44
N GLU A 75 -17.11 10.03 -19.35
CA GLU A 75 -15.81 10.43 -18.78
C GLU A 75 -14.64 9.75 -19.47
N VAL A 76 -14.84 8.55 -20.03
CA VAL A 76 -13.81 7.83 -20.80
C VAL A 76 -13.61 8.44 -22.18
N ASN A 77 -14.68 8.91 -22.83
CA ASN A 77 -14.65 9.45 -24.19
C ASN A 77 -14.44 10.98 -24.26
N ARG A 78 -13.94 11.58 -23.18
CA ARG A 78 -13.66 13.02 -23.05
C ARG A 78 -12.15 13.27 -23.04
#